data_AF-A0A9D6ZAU3-F1
#
_entry.id   AF-A0A9D6ZAU3-F1
#
_cell.length_a   1.000
_cell.length_b   1.000
_cell.length_c   1.000
_cell.angle_alpha   90.00
_cell.angle_beta   90.00
_cell.angle_gamma   90.00
#
_symmetry.space_group_name_H-M   'P 1'
#
loop_
_entity.id
_entity.type
_entity.pdbx_description
1 polymer ?
#
loop_
_entity_poly.entity_id
_entity_poly.type
_entity_poly.pdbx_seq_one_letter_code
_entity_poly.pdbx_strand_id
1 'polypeptide(L)'
;MNTNLALARQEIAGLESSRPRLTLIEGGHFTPTTERSEVPEIPDVINVSELPDDAEITAEARRKVKSQPVGSLAVAETVECKAKPIINLLEGIQWAAEGDEDGDRMVEANVSTEAVEQSYKVNVNKVVLEVNTDGSISQHGNYMDDVQHNAYQLASNDEIIVPRTLAEVNNNARLKWAREKGLLKTHIFLTFSLCAEGESDKRLDELKFFSKTKSLSAQGSYENDEGKLVLDTAMIAGVAEEGDERHDRKMVEGFGRKIGVNFEGMSASEIIDCPVLIPKERFKNGIIDVAKILDEINGGTFMGQKVSEEDRMSYEEYRDFCAQRAENLGDTIRKVKQQLISEVASFEKPLQAARRLSKLVEQNLVNRALDDESIDPSVFGPKSAPNLIRARELRAEGNYHEAQAFMQVALATAQGGSCPTALNKELLKAFSITDPAQSESEISKENAWAGTEDPVEGTCVNCEKKTKVGVKNWCKGCIKGHCG
;
A
#
# COMPACT_ATOMS: atom_id res chain seq x y z
N MET A 1 -42.91 23.56 -12.16
CA MET A 1 -42.03 22.46 -11.72
C MET A 1 -42.53 21.90 -10.40
N ASN A 2 -43.67 21.20 -10.45
CA ASN A 2 -44.33 20.60 -9.28
C ASN A 2 -45.25 19.47 -9.78
N THR A 3 -44.64 18.37 -10.24
CA THR A 3 -45.39 17.23 -10.78
C THR A 3 -44.74 15.85 -10.57
N ASN A 4 -43.71 15.73 -9.71
CA ASN A 4 -43.02 14.46 -9.48
C ASN A 4 -43.15 13.89 -8.05
N LEU A 5 -44.03 14.45 -7.20
CA LEU A 5 -44.26 13.95 -5.83
C LEU A 5 -45.57 13.18 -5.64
N ALA A 6 -46.37 12.99 -6.70
CA ALA A 6 -47.65 12.28 -6.65
C ALA A 6 -47.56 10.79 -7.04
N LEU A 7 -46.47 10.35 -7.67
CA LEU A 7 -46.28 8.95 -8.10
C LEU A 7 -45.57 8.08 -7.07
N ALA A 8 -44.88 8.66 -6.08
CA ALA A 8 -44.16 7.91 -5.04
C ALA A 8 -45.03 7.46 -3.84
N ARG A 9 -46.34 7.75 -3.86
CA ARG A 9 -47.27 7.39 -2.76
C ARG A 9 -48.29 6.29 -3.10
N GLN A 10 -48.23 5.73 -4.31
CA GLN A 10 -49.17 4.69 -4.76
C GLN A 10 -48.60 3.26 -4.77
N GLU A 11 -47.29 3.07 -4.56
CA GLU A 11 -46.66 1.74 -4.50
C GLU A 11 -46.53 1.16 -3.08
N ILE A 12 -46.89 1.92 -2.03
CA ILE A 12 -46.84 1.45 -0.63
C ILE A 12 -48.15 0.78 -0.18
N ALA A 13 -49.22 0.81 -1.00
CA ALA A 13 -50.52 0.21 -0.67
C ALA A 13 -50.73 -1.21 -1.24
N GLY A 14 -49.71 -1.81 -1.88
CA GLY A 14 -49.82 -3.10 -2.58
C GLY A 14 -49.19 -4.31 -1.86
N LEU A 15 -48.60 -4.15 -0.67
CA LEU A 15 -47.80 -5.19 0.01
C LEU A 15 -48.42 -5.72 1.31
N GLU A 16 -49.73 -5.57 1.53
CA GLU A 16 -50.43 -6.10 2.71
C GLU A 16 -51.41 -7.27 2.43
N SER A 17 -51.30 -7.99 1.31
CA SER A 17 -52.26 -9.07 0.98
C SER A 17 -51.71 -10.50 0.88
N SER A 18 -50.58 -10.81 1.50
CA SER A 18 -50.08 -12.19 1.58
C SER A 18 -49.69 -12.60 2.99
N ARG A 19 -50.66 -12.61 3.91
CA ARG A 19 -50.57 -13.40 5.15
C ARG A 19 -51.15 -14.79 4.89
N PRO A 20 -50.39 -15.88 5.09
CA PRO A 20 -50.96 -17.21 5.02
C PRO A 20 -51.99 -17.40 6.15
N ARG A 21 -53.22 -17.80 5.78
CA ARG A 21 -54.23 -18.27 6.72
C ARG A 21 -53.73 -19.58 7.35
N LEU A 22 -53.41 -19.54 8.64
CA LEU A 22 -53.27 -20.75 9.46
C LEU A 22 -54.63 -21.45 9.51
N THR A 23 -54.70 -22.61 8.86
CA THR A 23 -55.82 -23.53 8.99
C THR A 23 -55.42 -24.54 10.07
N LEU A 24 -56.15 -24.57 11.18
CA LEU A 24 -56.04 -25.62 12.19
C LEU A 24 -56.46 -26.95 11.56
N ILE A 25 -55.52 -27.87 11.40
CA ILE A 25 -55.79 -29.28 11.09
C ILE A 25 -55.56 -30.05 12.38
N GLU A 26 -56.65 -30.53 12.97
CA GLU A 26 -56.62 -31.50 14.07
C GLU A 26 -56.26 -32.90 13.53
N GLY A 27 -55.39 -33.60 14.26
CA GLY A 27 -55.30 -35.06 14.21
C GLY A 27 -54.48 -35.65 13.06
N GLY A 28 -53.16 -35.68 13.22
CA GLY A 28 -52.29 -36.50 12.37
C GLY A 28 -50.93 -36.73 13.04
N HIS A 29 -50.72 -37.92 13.59
CA HIS A 29 -49.40 -38.35 14.03
C HIS A 29 -48.48 -38.47 12.81
N PHE A 30 -47.61 -37.48 12.63
CA PHE A 30 -46.42 -37.59 11.79
C PHE A 30 -45.23 -37.72 12.73
N THR A 31 -44.58 -38.88 12.73
CA THR A 31 -43.21 -39.01 13.21
C THR A 31 -42.28 -38.48 12.13
N PRO A 32 -41.58 -37.35 12.34
CA PRO A 32 -40.58 -36.89 11.40
C PRO A 32 -39.33 -37.75 11.65
N THR A 33 -38.99 -38.63 10.72
CA THR A 33 -37.61 -39.08 10.56
C THR A 33 -36.82 -37.93 9.96
N THR A 34 -36.39 -37.00 10.82
CA THR A 34 -35.30 -36.09 10.50
C THR A 34 -34.01 -36.89 10.58
N GLU A 35 -33.60 -37.50 9.47
CA GLU A 35 -32.17 -37.59 9.19
C GLU A 35 -31.68 -36.16 9.08
N ARG A 36 -31.23 -35.61 10.22
CA ARG A 36 -30.38 -34.43 10.22
C ARG A 36 -29.14 -34.83 9.45
N SER A 37 -29.03 -34.35 8.22
CA SER A 37 -27.72 -34.07 7.64
C SER A 37 -27.04 -33.14 8.63
N GLU A 38 -26.19 -33.70 9.48
CA GLU A 38 -25.26 -32.95 10.31
C GLU A 38 -24.29 -32.27 9.35
N VAL A 39 -24.70 -31.13 8.80
CA VAL A 39 -23.75 -30.15 8.30
C VAL A 39 -22.95 -29.76 9.54
N PRO A 40 -21.63 -30.07 9.59
CA PRO A 40 -20.82 -29.67 10.73
C PRO A 40 -21.01 -28.17 10.96
N GLU A 41 -21.27 -27.75 12.20
CA GLU A 41 -21.18 -26.34 12.56
C GLU A 41 -19.77 -25.89 12.20
N ILE A 42 -19.65 -25.17 11.09
CA ILE A 42 -18.40 -24.50 10.73
C ILE A 42 -18.16 -23.51 11.87
N PRO A 43 -17.03 -23.62 12.60
CA PRO A 43 -16.77 -22.69 13.69
C PRO A 43 -16.78 -21.27 13.15
N ASP A 44 -17.41 -20.36 13.91
CA ASP A 44 -17.57 -18.94 13.56
C ASP A 44 -16.25 -18.21 13.25
N VAL A 45 -15.10 -18.78 13.59
CA VAL A 45 -13.78 -18.29 13.18
C VAL A 45 -12.91 -19.50 12.89
N ILE A 46 -12.25 -19.52 11.74
CA ILE A 46 -11.35 -20.61 11.35
C ILE A 46 -9.93 -20.06 11.32
N ASN A 47 -9.03 -20.63 12.13
CA ASN A 47 -7.60 -20.45 11.93
C ASN A 47 -7.18 -21.30 10.72
N VAL A 48 -6.86 -20.66 9.60
CA VAL A 48 -6.58 -21.35 8.35
C VAL A 48 -5.28 -22.15 8.45
N SER A 49 -4.33 -21.71 9.27
CA SER A 49 -3.06 -22.41 9.52
C SER A 49 -3.22 -23.73 10.31
N GLU A 50 -4.40 -23.98 10.90
CA GLU A 50 -4.70 -25.21 11.65
C GLU A 50 -5.49 -26.23 10.81
N LEU A 51 -5.72 -25.94 9.53
CA LEU A 51 -6.44 -26.85 8.65
C LEU A 51 -5.61 -28.10 8.31
N PRO A 52 -6.24 -29.28 8.16
CA PRO A 52 -5.53 -30.53 7.87
C PRO A 52 -4.66 -30.49 6.61
N ASP A 53 -5.11 -29.75 5.59
CA ASP A 53 -4.44 -29.65 4.28
C ASP A 53 -3.35 -28.55 4.24
N ASP A 54 -3.20 -27.74 5.31
CA ASP A 54 -2.32 -26.54 5.29
C ASP A 54 -0.86 -26.89 5.00
N ALA A 55 -0.37 -27.98 5.59
CA ALA A 55 1.01 -28.42 5.41
C ALA A 55 1.32 -28.77 3.94
N GLU A 56 0.36 -29.36 3.22
CA GLU A 56 0.53 -29.69 1.80
C GLU A 56 0.48 -28.44 0.92
N ILE A 57 -0.54 -27.60 1.14
CA ILE A 57 -0.77 -26.35 0.40
C ILE A 57 0.46 -25.43 0.50
N THR A 58 0.98 -25.23 1.71
CA THR A 58 2.13 -24.36 1.95
C THR A 58 3.44 -24.99 1.47
N ALA A 59 3.62 -26.30 1.58
CA ALA A 59 4.80 -26.98 1.04
C ALA A 59 4.89 -26.87 -0.48
N GLU A 60 3.76 -26.98 -1.20
CA GLU A 60 3.73 -26.78 -2.65
C GLU A 60 4.06 -25.33 -3.03
N ALA A 61 3.44 -24.35 -2.36
CA ALA A 61 3.68 -22.93 -2.61
C ALA A 61 5.15 -22.55 -2.39
N ARG A 62 5.73 -23.00 -1.26
CA ARG A 62 7.15 -22.80 -0.93
C ARG A 62 8.09 -23.51 -1.92
N ARG A 63 7.68 -24.62 -2.52
CA ARG A 63 8.45 -25.29 -3.57
C ARG A 63 8.45 -24.45 -4.84
N LYS A 64 7.28 -23.98 -5.28
CA LYS A 64 7.12 -23.14 -6.47
C LYS A 64 7.99 -21.89 -6.39
N VAL A 65 7.87 -21.12 -5.30
CA VAL A 65 8.62 -19.86 -5.10
C VAL A 65 10.15 -20.06 -5.04
N LYS A 66 10.62 -21.23 -4.61
CA LYS A 66 12.05 -21.55 -4.58
C LYS A 66 12.59 -22.05 -5.91
N SER A 67 11.74 -22.70 -6.70
CA SER A 67 12.12 -23.38 -7.94
C SER A 67 11.97 -22.52 -9.20
N GLN A 68 11.14 -21.48 -9.16
CA GLN A 68 10.94 -20.59 -10.31
C GLN A 68 12.22 -19.76 -10.55
N PRO A 69 12.72 -19.66 -11.78
CA PRO A 69 13.78 -18.71 -12.10
C PRO A 69 13.30 -17.25 -11.91
N VAL A 70 14.21 -16.33 -11.60
CA VAL A 70 13.91 -14.89 -11.52
C VAL A 70 13.50 -14.40 -12.91
N GLY A 71 12.30 -13.85 -13.04
CA GLY A 71 11.78 -13.33 -14.33
C GLY A 71 11.32 -14.40 -15.31
N SER A 72 10.97 -15.62 -14.88
CA SER A 72 10.44 -16.65 -15.76
C SER A 72 9.08 -17.16 -15.32
N LEU A 73 8.14 -17.18 -16.25
CA LEU A 73 6.93 -17.98 -16.11
C LEU A 73 7.24 -19.47 -16.31
N ALA A 74 6.50 -20.28 -15.57
CA ALA A 74 6.30 -21.68 -15.93
C ALA A 74 5.62 -21.72 -17.30
N VAL A 75 6.34 -22.26 -18.29
CA VAL A 75 5.76 -22.66 -19.58
C VAL A 75 4.89 -23.89 -19.31
N ALA A 76 3.63 -23.69 -18.98
CA ALA A 76 2.60 -24.73 -19.07
C ALA A 76 1.80 -24.51 -20.35
N GLU A 77 1.59 -25.61 -21.08
CA GLU A 77 1.03 -25.67 -22.43
C GLU A 77 -0.17 -24.75 -22.69
N THR A 78 0.01 -23.90 -23.71
CA THR A 78 -1.00 -23.37 -24.64
C THR A 78 -2.46 -23.43 -24.16
N VAL A 79 -2.85 -22.43 -23.38
CA VAL A 79 -4.16 -21.81 -23.56
C VAL A 79 -3.91 -20.53 -24.36
N GLU A 80 -4.60 -20.34 -25.48
CA GLU A 80 -4.60 -19.10 -26.25
C GLU A 80 -5.24 -17.96 -25.42
N CYS A 81 -4.54 -17.50 -24.39
CA CYS A 81 -4.77 -16.18 -23.82
C CYS A 81 -3.92 -15.21 -24.64
N LYS A 82 -4.57 -14.31 -25.37
CA LYS A 82 -3.89 -13.28 -26.18
C LYS A 82 -3.15 -12.22 -25.35
N ALA A 83 -3.27 -12.25 -24.02
CA ALA A 83 -2.50 -11.40 -23.14
C ALA A 83 -1.05 -11.90 -23.11
N LYS A 84 -0.10 -11.08 -23.58
CA LYS A 84 1.31 -11.37 -23.41
C LYS A 84 1.59 -11.43 -21.90
N PRO A 85 2.21 -12.49 -21.39
CA PRO A 85 2.56 -12.55 -19.99
C PRO A 85 3.55 -11.44 -19.61
N ILE A 86 3.14 -10.51 -18.74
CA ILE A 86 3.94 -9.37 -18.31
C ILE A 86 4.87 -9.80 -17.17
N ILE A 87 6.19 -9.64 -17.33
CA ILE A 87 7.16 -10.13 -16.35
C ILE A 87 7.57 -9.04 -15.35
N ASN A 88 7.68 -7.78 -15.77
CA ASN A 88 8.09 -6.66 -14.91
C ASN A 88 7.71 -5.27 -15.46
N LEU A 89 7.83 -4.23 -14.61
CA LEU A 89 7.46 -2.84 -14.96
C LEU A 89 8.15 -2.33 -16.23
N LEU A 90 9.42 -2.68 -16.48
CA LEU A 90 10.14 -2.20 -17.68
C LEU A 90 9.50 -2.74 -18.96
N GLU A 91 9.09 -4.01 -18.98
CA GLU A 91 8.37 -4.58 -20.11
C GLU A 91 7.02 -3.90 -20.32
N GLY A 92 6.29 -3.62 -19.24
CA GLY A 92 5.05 -2.83 -19.30
C GLY A 92 5.27 -1.45 -19.93
N ILE A 93 6.35 -0.76 -19.56
CA ILE A 93 6.73 0.53 -20.15
C ILE A 93 7.09 0.37 -21.64
N GLN A 94 7.81 -0.68 -22.01
CA GLN A 94 8.16 -0.96 -23.41
C GLN A 94 6.92 -1.21 -24.26
N TRP A 95 5.99 -2.04 -23.79
CA TRP A 95 4.75 -2.31 -24.50
C TRP A 95 3.85 -1.08 -24.58
N ALA A 96 3.75 -0.30 -23.50
CA ALA A 96 3.02 0.97 -23.52
C ALA A 96 3.62 1.96 -24.55
N ALA A 97 4.96 2.02 -24.66
CA ALA A 97 5.65 2.82 -25.67
C ALA A 97 5.39 2.34 -27.11
N GLU A 98 5.12 1.05 -27.31
CA GLU A 98 4.71 0.45 -28.58
C GLU A 98 3.20 0.62 -28.88
N GLY A 99 2.42 1.20 -27.96
CA GLY A 99 0.98 1.42 -28.10
C GLY A 99 0.11 0.24 -27.66
N ASP A 100 0.65 -0.67 -26.85
CA ASP A 100 -0.06 -1.81 -26.28
C ASP A 100 -0.93 -1.40 -25.07
N GLU A 101 -2.23 -1.72 -25.12
CA GLU A 101 -3.21 -1.33 -24.08
C GLU A 101 -2.97 -2.04 -22.74
N ASP A 102 -2.46 -3.27 -22.74
CA ASP A 102 -2.17 -4.01 -21.51
C ASP A 102 -0.94 -3.42 -20.81
N GLY A 103 0.09 -3.08 -21.59
CA GLY A 103 1.25 -2.34 -21.11
C GLY A 103 0.85 -1.00 -20.48
N ASP A 104 0.04 -0.20 -21.16
CA ASP A 104 -0.39 1.11 -20.66
C ASP A 104 -1.18 0.99 -19.34
N ARG A 105 -2.12 0.04 -19.24
CA ARG A 105 -2.88 -0.22 -18.00
C ARG A 105 -1.98 -0.67 -16.85
N MET A 106 -0.98 -1.50 -17.14
CA MET A 106 -0.04 -2.00 -16.14
C MET A 106 0.86 -0.89 -15.59
N VAL A 107 1.37 0.00 -16.47
CA VAL A 107 2.14 1.18 -16.01
C VAL A 107 1.24 2.10 -15.19
N GLU A 108 0.02 2.38 -15.63
CA GLU A 108 -0.92 3.22 -14.90
C GLU A 108 -1.20 2.69 -13.48
N ALA A 109 -1.42 1.39 -13.35
CA ALA A 109 -1.68 0.78 -12.06
C ALA A 109 -0.47 0.82 -11.12
N ASN A 110 0.73 0.54 -11.63
CA ASN A 110 1.97 0.66 -10.82
C ASN A 110 2.18 2.11 -10.36
N VAL A 111 1.95 3.08 -11.24
CA VAL A 111 2.02 4.51 -10.89
C VAL A 111 0.96 4.88 -9.85
N SER A 112 -0.27 4.40 -10.02
CA SER A 112 -1.38 4.65 -9.11
C SER A 112 -1.10 4.10 -7.72
N THR A 113 -0.65 2.84 -7.63
CA THR A 113 -0.29 2.21 -6.35
C THR A 113 0.84 2.98 -5.65
N GLU A 114 1.93 3.27 -6.36
CA GLU A 114 3.06 4.03 -5.81
C GLU A 114 2.61 5.42 -5.34
N ALA A 115 1.77 6.12 -6.11
CA ALA A 115 1.26 7.45 -5.75
C ALA A 115 0.37 7.43 -4.52
N VAL A 116 -0.54 6.46 -4.42
CA VAL A 116 -1.41 6.29 -3.24
C VAL A 116 -0.57 5.97 -2.01
N GLU A 117 0.36 5.01 -2.08
CA GLU A 117 1.20 4.61 -0.94
C GLU A 117 2.19 5.69 -0.49
N GLN A 118 2.73 6.48 -1.42
CA GLN A 118 3.60 7.59 -1.04
C GLN A 118 2.84 8.79 -0.50
N SER A 119 1.56 8.96 -0.86
CA SER A 119 0.75 10.07 -0.39
C SER A 119 0.28 9.92 1.07
N TYR A 120 0.17 8.69 1.60
CA TYR A 120 -0.27 8.42 2.97
C TYR A 120 0.37 7.20 3.59
N LYS A 121 0.63 7.27 4.89
CA LYS A 121 1.04 6.09 5.70
C LYS A 121 -0.14 5.37 6.35
N VAL A 122 -1.27 6.07 6.47
CA VAL A 122 -2.53 5.57 7.06
C VAL A 122 -3.62 5.71 6.00
N ASN A 123 -4.19 4.61 5.54
CA ASN A 123 -5.08 4.60 4.39
C ASN A 123 -6.04 3.41 4.40
N VAL A 124 -7.19 3.54 3.75
CA VAL A 124 -8.09 2.43 3.45
C VAL A 124 -8.21 2.32 1.94
N ASN A 125 -7.97 1.13 1.40
CA ASN A 125 -8.04 0.88 -0.04
C ASN A 125 -8.80 -0.42 -0.33
N LYS A 126 -9.59 -0.41 -1.40
CA LYS A 126 -10.37 -1.55 -1.86
C LYS A 126 -10.08 -1.80 -3.33
N VAL A 127 -9.58 -3.00 -3.63
CA VAL A 127 -9.19 -3.40 -4.98
C VAL A 127 -9.95 -4.65 -5.38
N VAL A 128 -10.49 -4.66 -6.59
CA VAL A 128 -11.04 -5.88 -7.20
C VAL A 128 -9.89 -6.65 -7.83
N LEU A 129 -9.71 -7.89 -7.40
CA LEU A 129 -8.71 -8.80 -7.93
C LEU A 129 -9.27 -9.55 -9.13
N GLU A 130 -8.44 -9.75 -10.13
CA GLU A 130 -8.75 -10.60 -11.27
C GLU A 130 -8.42 -12.04 -10.93
N VAL A 131 -9.34 -12.96 -11.28
CA VAL A 131 -9.09 -14.39 -11.15
C VAL A 131 -9.14 -15.01 -12.53
N ASN A 132 -8.00 -15.54 -12.96
CA ASN A 132 -7.84 -16.10 -14.28
C ASN A 132 -8.47 -17.50 -14.38
N THR A 133 -8.56 -18.01 -15.60
CA THR A 133 -9.18 -19.32 -15.89
C THR A 133 -8.46 -20.49 -15.22
N ASP A 134 -7.17 -20.35 -14.94
CA ASP A 134 -6.34 -21.33 -14.23
C ASP A 134 -6.39 -21.18 -12.69
N GLY A 135 -7.20 -20.25 -12.18
CA GLY A 135 -7.33 -19.95 -10.75
C GLY A 135 -6.24 -19.03 -10.19
N SER A 136 -5.27 -18.59 -11.01
CA SER A 136 -4.28 -17.60 -10.59
C SER A 136 -4.94 -16.25 -10.31
N ILE A 137 -4.44 -15.55 -9.30
CA ILE A 137 -4.97 -14.27 -8.84
C ILE A 137 -4.01 -13.17 -9.32
N SER A 138 -4.55 -12.16 -9.99
CA SER A 138 -3.80 -11.01 -10.46
C SER A 138 -4.38 -9.69 -9.91
N GLN A 139 -3.48 -8.76 -9.64
CA GLN A 139 -3.80 -7.38 -9.30
C GLN A 139 -3.22 -6.48 -10.38
N HIS A 140 -4.10 -5.80 -11.12
CA HIS A 140 -3.72 -4.89 -12.19
C HIS A 140 -2.75 -5.51 -13.22
N GLY A 141 -3.05 -6.73 -13.68
CA GLY A 141 -2.22 -7.46 -14.64
C GLY A 141 -0.97 -8.14 -14.05
N ASN A 142 -0.67 -7.97 -12.76
CA ASN A 142 0.46 -8.65 -12.11
C ASN A 142 -0.05 -9.87 -11.33
N TYR A 143 0.48 -11.06 -11.62
CA TYR A 143 0.17 -12.26 -10.86
C TYR A 143 0.77 -12.18 -9.45
N MET A 144 -0.03 -12.48 -8.42
CA MET A 144 0.43 -12.42 -7.03
C MET A 144 1.59 -13.39 -6.77
N ASP A 145 1.59 -14.57 -7.41
CA ASP A 145 2.68 -15.54 -7.28
C ASP A 145 4.01 -14.96 -7.79
N ASP A 146 3.99 -14.23 -8.91
CA ASP A 146 5.18 -13.63 -9.51
C ASP A 146 5.72 -12.48 -8.65
N VAL A 147 4.82 -11.66 -8.09
CA VAL A 147 5.19 -10.60 -7.14
C VAL A 147 5.91 -11.18 -5.93
N GLN A 148 5.34 -12.24 -5.34
CA GLN A 148 5.90 -12.90 -4.16
C GLN A 148 7.20 -13.65 -4.47
N HIS A 149 7.28 -14.27 -5.64
CA HIS A 149 8.49 -14.90 -6.14
C HIS A 149 9.63 -13.90 -6.30
N ASN A 150 9.38 -12.80 -6.98
CA ASN A 150 10.37 -11.73 -7.14
C ASN A 150 10.77 -11.17 -5.78
N ALA A 151 9.83 -10.93 -4.86
CA ALA A 151 10.14 -10.50 -3.50
C ALA A 151 11.06 -11.50 -2.77
N TYR A 152 10.79 -12.81 -2.87
CA TYR A 152 11.57 -13.84 -2.20
C TYR A 152 13.01 -13.90 -2.72
N GLN A 153 13.17 -13.82 -4.04
CA GLN A 153 14.48 -13.85 -4.69
C GLN A 153 15.29 -12.59 -4.38
N LEU A 154 14.64 -11.43 -4.34
CA LEU A 154 15.27 -10.13 -4.08
C LEU A 154 15.56 -9.90 -2.59
N ALA A 155 14.79 -10.50 -1.68
CA ALA A 155 15.03 -10.43 -0.23
C ALA A 155 16.39 -10.99 0.19
N SER A 156 17.02 -11.81 -0.66
CA SER A 156 18.34 -12.45 -0.53
C SER A 156 18.93 -12.42 0.89
N ASN A 157 18.68 -13.50 1.65
CA ASN A 157 19.24 -13.79 2.97
C ASN A 157 18.90 -12.81 4.11
N ASP A 158 17.99 -11.86 3.91
CA ASP A 158 17.54 -11.00 5.00
C ASP A 158 16.66 -11.79 5.99
N GLU A 159 17.11 -11.89 7.25
CA GLU A 159 16.47 -12.71 8.28
C GLU A 159 15.06 -12.25 8.67
N ILE A 160 14.68 -11.02 8.30
CA ILE A 160 13.36 -10.45 8.58
C ILE A 160 12.45 -10.56 7.37
N ILE A 161 12.96 -10.22 6.18
CA ILE A 161 12.14 -10.19 4.96
C ILE A 161 11.86 -11.59 4.43
N VAL A 162 12.80 -12.54 4.53
CA VAL A 162 12.61 -13.89 4.01
C VAL A 162 11.44 -14.62 4.70
N PRO A 163 11.35 -14.69 6.05
CA PRO A 163 10.21 -15.34 6.70
C PRO A 163 8.87 -14.67 6.38
N ARG A 164 8.84 -13.33 6.33
CA ARG A 164 7.63 -12.57 5.97
C ARG A 164 7.17 -12.88 4.54
N THR A 165 8.10 -12.91 3.59
CA THR A 165 7.77 -13.23 2.20
C THR A 165 7.24 -14.66 2.08
N LEU A 166 7.83 -15.62 2.81
CA LEU A 166 7.32 -16.98 2.85
C LEU A 166 5.92 -17.07 3.46
N ALA A 167 5.60 -16.24 4.46
CA ALA A 167 4.25 -16.16 5.01
C ALA A 167 3.25 -15.60 4.00
N GLU A 168 3.61 -14.56 3.25
CA GLU A 168 2.78 -14.02 2.17
C GLU A 168 2.52 -15.06 1.06
N VAL A 169 3.55 -15.84 0.68
CA VAL A 169 3.42 -16.98 -0.25
C VAL A 169 2.42 -18.02 0.28
N ASN A 170 2.53 -18.40 1.55
CA ASN A 170 1.61 -19.36 2.17
C ASN A 170 0.17 -18.80 2.16
N ASN A 171 0.01 -17.53 2.50
CA ASN A 171 -1.30 -16.88 2.54
C ASN A 171 -1.96 -16.79 1.17
N ASN A 172 -1.20 -16.56 0.10
CA ASN A 172 -1.76 -16.59 -1.25
C ASN A 172 -2.27 -17.99 -1.63
N ALA A 173 -1.52 -19.03 -1.26
CA ALA A 173 -1.96 -20.42 -1.49
C ALA A 173 -3.22 -20.76 -0.66
N ARG A 174 -3.25 -20.36 0.62
CA ARG A 174 -4.42 -20.50 1.49
C ARG A 174 -5.63 -19.71 0.98
N LEU A 175 -5.43 -18.52 0.41
CA LEU A 175 -6.48 -17.70 -0.18
C LEU A 175 -7.11 -18.39 -1.39
N LYS A 176 -6.28 -18.95 -2.30
CA LYS A 176 -6.76 -19.75 -3.44
C LYS A 176 -7.57 -20.96 -2.98
N TRP A 177 -7.05 -21.71 -2.00
CA TRP A 177 -7.78 -22.83 -1.41
C TRP A 177 -9.12 -22.39 -0.80
N ALA A 178 -9.15 -21.31 0.00
CA ALA A 178 -10.37 -20.82 0.63
C ALA A 178 -11.42 -20.40 -0.42
N ARG A 179 -10.95 -19.83 -1.54
CA ARG A 179 -11.79 -19.49 -2.68
C ARG A 179 -12.37 -20.73 -3.36
N GLU A 180 -11.53 -21.72 -3.67
CA GLU A 180 -11.95 -22.97 -4.32
C GLU A 180 -12.99 -23.74 -3.48
N LYS A 181 -12.87 -23.67 -2.15
CA LYS A 181 -13.86 -24.23 -1.22
C LYS A 181 -15.13 -23.39 -1.06
N GLY A 182 -15.20 -22.22 -1.70
CA GLY A 182 -16.34 -21.29 -1.62
C GLY A 182 -16.45 -20.56 -0.28
N LEU A 183 -15.44 -20.63 0.59
CA LEU A 183 -15.48 -20.01 1.92
C LEU A 183 -15.47 -18.48 1.83
N LEU A 184 -14.81 -17.92 0.82
CA LEU A 184 -14.78 -16.47 0.59
C LEU A 184 -16.13 -15.85 0.22
N LYS A 185 -17.16 -16.68 -0.05
CA LYS A 185 -18.54 -16.21 -0.27
C LYS A 185 -19.21 -15.80 1.04
N THR A 186 -18.87 -16.46 2.14
CA THR A 186 -19.49 -16.23 3.46
C THR A 186 -18.51 -15.64 4.48
N HIS A 187 -17.21 -15.74 4.24
CA HIS A 187 -16.15 -15.30 5.14
C HIS A 187 -15.24 -14.25 4.49
N ILE A 188 -14.54 -13.50 5.34
CA ILE A 188 -13.40 -12.66 5.02
C ILE A 188 -12.14 -13.43 5.44
N PHE A 189 -11.19 -13.58 4.51
CA PHE A 189 -9.85 -14.06 4.79
C PHE A 189 -9.00 -12.88 5.26
N LEU A 190 -8.71 -12.83 6.56
CA LEU A 190 -8.06 -11.69 7.21
C LEU A 190 -6.61 -12.04 7.58
N THR A 191 -5.68 -11.19 7.18
CA THR A 191 -4.26 -11.23 7.57
C THR A 191 -3.84 -9.93 8.24
N PHE A 192 -2.87 -10.02 9.15
CA PHE A 192 -2.23 -8.88 9.79
C PHE A 192 -0.74 -8.86 9.50
N SER A 193 -0.19 -7.68 9.25
CA SER A 193 1.19 -7.50 8.84
C SER A 193 1.81 -6.35 9.63
N LEU A 194 2.63 -6.66 10.63
CA LEU A 194 3.23 -5.69 11.56
C LEU A 194 4.63 -5.28 11.12
N CYS A 195 5.15 -4.17 11.65
CA CYS A 195 6.59 -3.89 11.55
C CYS A 195 7.40 -4.92 12.35
N ALA A 196 8.61 -5.24 11.88
CA ALA A 196 9.52 -6.13 12.61
C ALA A 196 9.84 -5.58 14.01
N GLU A 197 10.07 -6.49 14.96
CA GLU A 197 10.33 -6.15 16.36
C GLU A 197 11.82 -6.05 16.65
N GLY A 198 12.18 -5.27 17.67
CA GLY A 198 13.58 -5.09 18.05
C GLY A 198 14.43 -4.28 17.06
N GLU A 199 13.87 -3.93 15.91
CA GLU A 199 14.57 -3.19 14.86
C GLU A 199 14.57 -1.67 15.09
N SER A 200 15.72 -1.06 14.83
CA SER A 200 15.84 0.40 14.81
C SER A 200 15.05 1.02 13.65
N ASP A 201 14.62 2.27 13.79
CA ASP A 201 13.93 3.02 12.73
C ASP A 201 14.72 3.03 11.42
N LYS A 202 16.04 3.26 11.53
CA LYS A 202 16.95 3.23 10.39
C LYS A 202 16.93 1.88 9.67
N ARG A 203 16.90 0.77 10.43
CA ARG A 203 16.86 -0.57 9.85
C ARG A 203 15.50 -0.86 9.22
N LEU A 204 14.41 -0.44 9.87
CA LEU A 204 13.07 -0.51 9.30
C LEU A 204 12.96 0.31 8.00
N ASP A 205 13.54 1.51 7.94
CA ASP A 205 13.63 2.32 6.71
C ASP A 205 14.44 1.65 5.61
N GLU A 206 15.58 1.04 5.96
CA GLU A 206 16.38 0.25 5.02
C GLU A 206 15.61 -0.94 4.45
N LEU A 207 14.74 -1.53 5.27
CA LEU A 207 13.81 -2.60 4.94
C LEU A 207 12.48 -2.10 4.34
N LYS A 208 12.34 -0.78 4.12
CA LYS A 208 11.15 -0.13 3.53
C LYS A 208 9.86 -0.28 4.33
N PHE A 209 9.95 -0.55 5.63
CA PHE A 209 8.82 -0.40 6.53
C PHE A 209 8.51 1.08 6.76
N PHE A 210 7.27 1.37 7.17
CA PHE A 210 6.86 2.72 7.59
C PHE A 210 7.36 3.03 9.01
N SER A 211 8.67 3.17 9.18
CA SER A 211 9.36 3.26 10.47
C SER A 211 8.78 4.33 11.41
N LYS A 212 8.36 5.49 10.89
CA LYS A 212 7.81 6.60 11.69
C LYS A 212 6.47 6.25 12.35
N THR A 213 5.58 5.66 11.57
CA THR A 213 4.22 5.30 12.01
C THR A 213 4.12 3.89 12.56
N LYS A 214 5.15 3.06 12.37
CA LYS A 214 5.13 1.62 12.66
C LYS A 214 3.87 0.92 12.14
N SER A 215 3.40 1.34 10.95
CA SER A 215 2.07 0.96 10.48
C SER A 215 1.87 -0.54 10.42
N LEU A 216 0.72 -0.96 10.93
CA LEU A 216 0.11 -2.28 10.77
C LEU A 216 -0.72 -2.28 9.47
N SER A 217 -0.58 -3.32 8.65
CA SER A 217 -1.53 -3.60 7.57
C SER A 217 -2.50 -4.68 8.02
N ALA A 218 -3.80 -4.40 7.94
CA ALA A 218 -4.86 -5.38 8.03
C ALA A 218 -5.46 -5.57 6.63
N GLN A 219 -5.48 -6.81 6.14
CA GLN A 219 -5.94 -7.12 4.77
C GLN A 219 -7.05 -8.17 4.83
N GLY A 220 -8.21 -7.85 4.29
CA GLY A 220 -9.37 -8.73 4.19
C GLY A 220 -9.69 -9.07 2.74
N SER A 221 -9.61 -10.34 2.38
CA SER A 221 -9.97 -10.84 1.05
C SER A 221 -11.29 -11.60 1.07
N TYR A 222 -12.19 -11.32 0.12
CA TYR A 222 -13.50 -11.96 0.04
C TYR A 222 -14.11 -11.89 -1.37
N GLU A 223 -15.08 -12.76 -1.68
CA GLU A 223 -15.89 -12.63 -2.91
C GLU A 223 -17.10 -11.72 -2.66
N ASN A 224 -17.30 -10.68 -3.47
CA ASN A 224 -18.49 -9.82 -3.34
C ASN A 224 -19.76 -10.49 -3.92
N ASP A 225 -20.90 -9.81 -3.86
CA ASP A 225 -22.19 -10.32 -4.37
C ASP A 225 -22.19 -10.56 -5.89
N GLU A 226 -21.24 -9.96 -6.63
CA GLU A 226 -21.02 -10.19 -8.06
C GLU A 226 -20.09 -11.39 -8.33
N GLY A 227 -19.63 -12.08 -7.28
CA GLY A 227 -18.67 -13.19 -7.38
C GLY A 227 -17.24 -12.75 -7.72
N LYS A 228 -16.94 -11.45 -7.63
CA LYS A 228 -15.58 -10.92 -7.85
C LYS A 228 -14.78 -11.01 -6.56
N LEU A 229 -13.51 -11.43 -6.67
CA LEU A 229 -12.59 -11.40 -5.55
C LEU A 229 -12.20 -9.95 -5.24
N VAL A 230 -12.26 -9.57 -3.98
CA VAL A 230 -11.97 -8.23 -3.47
C VAL A 230 -10.91 -8.34 -2.40
N LEU A 231 -9.92 -7.45 -2.46
CA LEU A 231 -8.95 -7.18 -1.41
C LEU A 231 -9.23 -5.81 -0.79
N ASP A 232 -9.51 -5.80 0.50
CA ASP A 232 -9.82 -4.61 1.30
C ASP A 232 -8.72 -4.43 2.34
N THR A 233 -8.01 -3.31 2.32
CA THR A 233 -6.80 -3.08 3.13
C THR A 233 -6.97 -1.83 3.98
N ALA A 234 -6.62 -1.94 5.27
CA ALA A 234 -6.44 -0.80 6.16
C ALA A 234 -4.98 -0.74 6.63
N MET A 235 -4.33 0.38 6.37
CA MET A 235 -3.04 0.76 6.96
C MET A 235 -3.32 1.60 8.19
N ILE A 236 -2.96 1.10 9.37
CA ILE A 236 -3.28 1.65 10.69
C ILE A 236 -1.96 1.97 11.37
N ALA A 237 -1.82 3.17 11.94
CA ALA A 237 -0.59 3.53 12.64
C ALA A 237 -0.36 2.59 13.84
N GLY A 238 0.88 2.16 14.02
CA GLY A 238 1.32 1.36 15.16
C GLY A 238 1.89 2.16 16.31
N VAL A 239 1.94 3.49 16.18
CA VAL A 239 2.24 4.48 17.23
C VAL A 239 1.25 5.63 17.11
N ALA A 240 0.95 6.30 18.22
CA ALA A 240 0.02 7.44 18.22
C ALA A 240 0.66 8.68 17.57
N GLU A 241 1.91 8.97 17.92
CA GLU A 241 2.76 10.02 17.35
C GLU A 241 4.17 9.47 17.00
N GLU A 242 4.93 10.16 16.15
CA GLU A 242 6.28 9.74 15.78
C GLU A 242 7.19 9.70 17.03
N GLY A 243 7.74 8.52 17.33
CA GLY A 243 8.61 8.28 18.50
C GLY A 243 7.89 7.73 19.73
N ASP A 244 6.56 7.61 19.72
CA ASP A 244 5.81 6.98 20.79
C ASP A 244 6.06 5.46 20.90
N GLU A 245 5.65 4.87 22.03
CA GLU A 245 5.65 3.42 22.22
C GLU A 245 4.69 2.74 21.23
N ARG A 246 5.13 1.60 20.70
CA ARG A 246 4.32 0.79 19.78
C ARG A 246 3.10 0.19 20.47
N HIS A 247 1.97 0.24 19.78
CA HIS A 247 0.72 -0.39 20.21
C HIS A 247 0.15 -1.38 19.18
N ASP A 248 0.76 -1.52 18.00
CA ASP A 248 0.30 -2.42 16.93
C ASP A 248 0.17 -3.88 17.38
N ARG A 249 1.17 -4.38 18.11
CA ARG A 249 1.11 -5.72 18.72
C ARG A 249 -0.08 -5.89 19.65
N LYS A 250 -0.25 -4.96 20.61
CA LYS A 250 -1.34 -5.00 21.59
C LYS A 250 -2.70 -4.99 20.89
N MET A 251 -2.84 -4.21 19.82
CA MET A 251 -4.05 -4.16 19.00
C MET A 251 -4.36 -5.54 18.39
N VAL A 252 -3.38 -6.16 17.71
CA VAL A 252 -3.59 -7.47 17.06
C VAL A 252 -3.84 -8.59 18.07
N GLU A 253 -3.08 -8.64 19.18
CA GLU A 253 -3.32 -9.61 20.26
C GLU A 253 -4.69 -9.43 20.91
N GLY A 254 -5.11 -8.18 21.12
CA GLY A 254 -6.45 -7.87 21.62
C GLY A 254 -7.55 -8.27 20.65
N PHE A 255 -7.32 -8.10 19.34
CA PHE A 255 -8.23 -8.52 18.30
C PHE A 255 -8.37 -10.04 18.29
N GLY A 256 -7.23 -10.75 18.32
CA GLY A 256 -7.18 -12.21 18.46
C GLY A 256 -8.03 -12.71 19.63
N ARG A 257 -7.84 -12.15 20.83
CA ARG A 257 -8.66 -12.49 22.01
C ARG A 257 -10.15 -12.27 21.79
N LYS A 258 -10.55 -11.19 21.11
CA LYS A 258 -11.97 -10.93 20.80
C LYS A 258 -12.57 -11.95 19.83
N ILE A 259 -11.78 -12.48 18.90
CA ILE A 259 -12.25 -13.46 17.90
C ILE A 259 -11.93 -14.93 18.29
N GLY A 260 -11.30 -15.16 19.43
CA GLY A 260 -10.95 -16.51 19.91
C GLY A 260 -9.68 -17.11 19.28
N VAL A 261 -8.79 -16.28 18.72
CA VAL A 261 -7.51 -16.69 18.12
C VAL A 261 -6.35 -16.17 18.96
N ASN A 262 -5.36 -17.03 19.24
CA ASN A 262 -4.23 -16.63 20.08
C ASN A 262 -3.06 -16.11 19.22
N PHE A 263 -2.84 -14.79 19.24
CA PHE A 263 -1.64 -14.15 18.66
C PHE A 263 -0.57 -13.82 19.70
N GLU A 264 -0.80 -14.10 20.98
CA GLU A 264 0.10 -13.72 22.06
C GLU A 264 1.44 -14.47 21.95
N GLY A 265 2.53 -13.72 21.99
CA GLY A 265 3.89 -14.26 21.89
C GLY A 265 4.34 -14.65 20.48
N MET A 266 3.48 -14.54 19.46
CA MET A 266 3.88 -14.75 18.06
C MET A 266 4.73 -13.58 17.56
N SER A 267 5.80 -13.86 16.83
CA SER A 267 6.56 -12.86 16.08
C SER A 267 5.72 -12.21 14.97
N ALA A 268 6.16 -11.06 14.45
CA ALA A 268 5.48 -10.39 13.34
C ALA A 268 5.31 -11.30 12.10
N SER A 269 6.27 -12.18 11.85
CA SER A 269 6.23 -13.16 10.74
C SER A 269 5.28 -14.33 11.01
N GLU A 270 5.12 -14.76 12.27
CA GLU A 270 4.14 -15.79 12.65
C GLU A 270 2.71 -15.24 12.61
N ILE A 271 2.50 -13.99 13.02
CA ILE A 271 1.19 -13.34 12.94
C ILE A 271 0.71 -13.25 11.48
N ILE A 272 1.58 -12.80 10.56
CA ILE A 272 1.23 -12.74 9.13
C ILE A 272 0.99 -14.15 8.58
N ASP A 273 1.73 -15.18 9.00
CA ASP A 273 1.52 -16.58 8.56
C ASP A 273 0.29 -17.26 9.20
N CYS A 274 -0.52 -16.52 9.98
CA CYS A 274 -1.69 -17.02 10.69
C CYS A 274 -2.99 -16.31 10.22
N PRO A 275 -3.40 -16.51 8.94
CA PRO A 275 -4.66 -15.95 8.45
C PRO A 275 -5.86 -16.58 9.14
N VAL A 276 -6.91 -15.77 9.30
CA VAL A 276 -8.18 -16.19 9.91
C VAL A 276 -9.33 -15.98 8.94
N LEU A 277 -10.26 -16.92 8.86
CA LEU A 277 -11.54 -16.73 8.17
C LEU A 277 -12.59 -16.32 9.18
N ILE A 278 -13.26 -15.19 8.93
CA ILE A 278 -14.29 -14.65 9.81
C ILE A 278 -15.57 -14.37 9.00
N PRO A 279 -16.77 -14.76 9.46
CA PRO A 279 -18.04 -14.51 8.79
C PRO A 279 -18.23 -13.03 8.46
N LYS A 280 -18.60 -12.74 7.20
CA LYS A 280 -18.85 -11.37 6.72
C LYS A 280 -19.90 -10.63 7.52
N GLU A 281 -20.87 -11.36 8.06
CA GLU A 281 -21.94 -10.80 8.89
C GLU A 281 -21.43 -10.10 10.16
N ARG A 282 -20.23 -10.45 10.64
CA ARG A 282 -19.54 -9.79 11.76
C ARG A 282 -18.84 -8.49 11.34
N PHE A 283 -18.56 -8.31 10.05
CA PHE A 283 -17.84 -7.17 9.47
C PHE A 283 -18.56 -6.66 8.22
N LYS A 284 -19.75 -6.09 8.43
CA LYS A 284 -20.62 -5.63 7.34
C LYS A 284 -19.97 -4.55 6.47
N ASN A 285 -19.04 -3.78 7.03
CA ASN A 285 -18.33 -2.74 6.31
C ASN A 285 -16.95 -3.18 5.81
N GLY A 286 -16.59 -4.46 5.94
CA GLY A 286 -15.28 -4.97 5.52
C GLY A 286 -14.16 -4.57 6.47
N ILE A 287 -13.02 -4.14 5.93
CA ILE A 287 -11.80 -3.93 6.73
C ILE A 287 -11.92 -2.77 7.71
N ILE A 288 -12.83 -1.81 7.48
CA ILE A 288 -12.98 -0.66 8.38
C ILE A 288 -13.57 -1.07 9.74
N ASP A 289 -14.39 -2.13 9.79
CA ASP A 289 -14.87 -2.66 11.07
C ASP A 289 -13.72 -3.26 11.88
N VAL A 290 -12.72 -3.87 11.21
CA VAL A 290 -11.49 -4.35 11.83
C VAL A 290 -10.68 -3.17 12.38
N ALA A 291 -10.48 -2.12 11.58
CA ALA A 291 -9.76 -0.92 12.01
C ALA A 291 -10.40 -0.28 13.26
N LYS A 292 -11.73 -0.17 13.29
CA LYS A 292 -12.49 0.32 14.44
C LYS A 292 -12.25 -0.50 15.71
N ILE A 293 -12.27 -1.82 15.60
CA ILE A 293 -12.02 -2.70 16.76
C ILE A 293 -10.58 -2.55 17.27
N LEU A 294 -9.60 -2.44 16.37
CA LEU A 294 -8.19 -2.24 16.74
C LEU A 294 -8.02 -0.91 17.49
N ASP A 295 -8.64 0.16 17.01
CA ASP A 295 -8.66 1.46 17.69
C ASP A 295 -9.35 1.44 19.06
N GLU A 296 -10.46 0.72 19.19
CA GLU A 296 -11.13 0.51 20.49
C GLU A 296 -10.22 -0.21 21.49
N ILE A 297 -9.49 -1.25 21.06
CA ILE A 297 -8.52 -1.98 21.89
C ILE A 297 -7.38 -1.05 22.35
N ASN A 298 -7.03 -0.08 21.51
CA ASN A 298 -5.99 0.88 21.79
C ASN A 298 -6.43 2.05 22.70
N GLY A 299 -7.67 2.05 23.17
CA GLY A 299 -8.20 3.11 24.04
C GLY A 299 -8.81 4.29 23.28
N GLY A 300 -9.20 4.10 22.02
CA GLY A 300 -10.00 5.05 21.27
C GLY A 300 -9.24 5.93 20.28
N THR A 301 -8.13 5.44 19.72
CA THR A 301 -7.46 6.10 18.58
C THR A 301 -8.35 6.17 17.33
N PHE A 302 -7.90 6.86 16.30
CA PHE A 302 -8.49 6.81 14.98
C PHE A 302 -7.43 6.45 13.94
N MET A 303 -7.59 5.28 13.33
CA MET A 303 -6.62 4.65 12.45
C MET A 303 -5.21 4.55 13.09
N GLY A 304 -5.18 4.23 14.39
CA GLY A 304 -3.98 4.13 15.21
C GLY A 304 -3.44 5.46 15.73
N GLN A 305 -3.93 6.59 15.23
CA GLN A 305 -3.43 7.92 15.59
C GLN A 305 -4.28 8.60 16.65
N LYS A 306 -3.67 9.51 17.41
CA LYS A 306 -4.39 10.36 18.34
C LYS A 306 -5.02 11.52 17.57
N VAL A 307 -6.35 11.52 17.50
CA VAL A 307 -7.14 12.57 16.84
C VAL A 307 -8.07 13.18 17.87
N SER A 308 -8.27 14.49 17.82
CA SER A 308 -9.24 15.15 18.68
C SER A 308 -10.66 14.65 18.35
N GLU A 309 -11.59 14.70 19.30
CA GLU A 309 -12.98 14.29 19.03
C GLU A 309 -13.65 15.17 17.97
N GLU A 310 -13.25 16.44 17.86
CA GLU A 310 -13.76 17.41 16.88
C GLU A 310 -13.23 17.14 15.46
N ASP A 311 -12.01 16.62 15.32
CA ASP A 311 -11.38 16.31 14.03
C ASP A 311 -11.61 14.87 13.57
N ARG A 312 -12.25 14.04 14.41
CA ARG A 312 -12.48 12.63 14.13
C ARG A 312 -13.60 12.44 13.09
N MET A 313 -13.23 11.95 11.91
CA MET A 313 -14.19 11.45 10.92
C MET A 313 -14.78 10.10 11.34
N SER A 314 -15.95 9.74 10.80
CA SER A 314 -16.36 8.34 10.82
C SER A 314 -15.46 7.49 9.92
N TYR A 315 -15.40 6.17 10.16
CA TYR A 315 -14.56 5.28 9.36
C TYR A 315 -15.05 5.18 7.91
N GLU A 316 -16.37 5.25 7.71
CA GLU A 316 -17.01 5.29 6.40
C GLU A 316 -16.63 6.57 5.65
N GLU A 317 -16.75 7.74 6.29
CA GLU A 317 -16.31 9.01 5.71
C GLU A 317 -14.82 9.00 5.39
N TYR A 318 -13.99 8.40 6.25
CA TYR A 318 -12.55 8.30 6.00
C TYR A 318 -12.23 7.40 4.81
N ARG A 319 -12.95 6.27 4.64
CA ARG A 319 -12.81 5.43 3.45
C ARG A 319 -13.19 6.19 2.18
N ASP A 320 -14.29 6.93 2.21
CA ASP A 320 -14.75 7.72 1.06
C ASP A 320 -13.75 8.84 0.74
N PHE A 321 -13.19 9.46 1.77
CA PHE A 321 -12.10 10.42 1.66
C PHE A 321 -10.85 9.81 1.03
N CYS A 322 -10.42 8.63 1.45
CA CYS A 322 -9.31 7.88 0.85
C CYS A 322 -9.56 7.57 -0.63
N ALA A 323 -10.78 7.14 -0.99
CA ALA A 323 -11.16 6.85 -2.37
C ALA A 323 -11.17 8.12 -3.25
N GLN A 324 -11.86 9.18 -2.81
CA GLN A 324 -11.91 10.44 -3.53
C GLN A 324 -10.53 11.03 -3.77
N ARG A 325 -9.65 10.85 -2.78
CA ARG A 325 -8.28 11.32 -2.89
C ARG A 325 -7.46 10.51 -3.89
N ALA A 326 -7.58 9.19 -3.90
CA ALA A 326 -6.94 8.35 -4.91
C ALA A 326 -7.37 8.78 -6.33
N GLU A 327 -8.66 9.08 -6.53
CA GLU A 327 -9.16 9.63 -7.80
C GLU A 327 -8.52 10.98 -8.14
N ASN A 328 -8.37 11.85 -7.15
CA ASN A 328 -7.76 13.18 -7.34
C ASN A 328 -6.29 13.10 -7.77
N LEU A 329 -5.61 11.98 -7.58
CA LEU A 329 -4.23 11.75 -8.06
C LEU A 329 -4.14 11.47 -9.56
N GLY A 330 -5.26 11.36 -10.29
CA GLY A 330 -5.29 11.00 -11.71
C GLY A 330 -4.37 11.84 -12.62
N ASP A 331 -4.27 13.15 -12.37
CA ASP A 331 -3.35 14.02 -13.13
C ASP A 331 -1.88 13.74 -12.81
N THR A 332 -1.55 13.47 -11.55
CA THR A 332 -0.21 13.05 -11.13
C THR A 332 0.15 11.72 -11.77
N ILE A 333 -0.77 10.75 -11.72
CA ILE A 333 -0.61 9.43 -12.31
C ILE A 333 -0.34 9.55 -13.82
N ARG A 334 -1.16 10.32 -14.54
CA ARG A 334 -1.00 10.54 -15.98
C ARG A 334 0.37 11.15 -16.33
N LYS A 335 0.80 12.17 -15.58
CA LYS A 335 2.11 12.84 -15.81
C LYS A 335 3.27 11.87 -15.60
N VAL A 336 3.27 11.14 -14.48
CA VAL A 336 4.33 10.17 -14.18
C VAL A 336 4.34 9.04 -15.21
N LYS A 337 3.17 8.48 -15.57
CA LYS A 337 3.04 7.46 -16.61
C LYS A 337 3.64 7.93 -17.94
N GLN A 338 3.21 9.09 -18.43
CA GLN A 338 3.71 9.66 -19.69
C GLN A 338 5.22 9.87 -19.65
N GLN A 339 5.75 10.37 -18.53
CA GLN A 339 7.18 10.57 -18.37
C GLN A 339 7.95 9.25 -18.38
N LEU A 340 7.50 8.23 -17.65
CA LEU A 340 8.11 6.89 -17.66
C LEU A 340 8.16 6.29 -19.07
N ILE A 341 7.05 6.37 -19.81
CA ILE A 341 6.97 5.88 -21.19
C ILE A 341 7.94 6.65 -22.09
N SER A 342 8.02 7.98 -21.95
CA SER A 342 8.94 8.80 -22.75
C SER A 342 10.42 8.51 -22.45
N GLU A 343 10.73 8.02 -21.26
CA GLU A 343 12.08 7.70 -20.80
C GLU A 343 12.47 6.23 -21.06
N VAL A 344 11.62 5.43 -21.72
CA VAL A 344 11.81 3.97 -21.88
C VAL A 344 13.19 3.57 -22.42
N ALA A 345 13.72 4.33 -23.39
CA ALA A 345 15.02 4.07 -24.01
C ALA A 345 16.21 4.26 -23.05
N SER A 346 15.99 4.90 -21.89
CA SER A 346 17.02 5.10 -20.86
C SER A 346 17.10 3.95 -19.85
N PHE A 347 16.15 3.02 -19.87
CA PHE A 347 16.11 1.91 -18.94
C PHE A 347 16.74 0.66 -19.55
N GLU A 348 17.87 0.23 -18.98
CA GLU A 348 18.54 -1.02 -19.34
C GLU A 348 18.09 -2.20 -18.46
N LYS A 349 17.60 -1.90 -17.25
CA LYS A 349 17.27 -2.90 -16.23
C LYS A 349 15.94 -2.61 -15.55
N PRO A 350 15.13 -3.62 -15.18
CA PRO A 350 13.85 -3.42 -14.48
C PRO A 350 13.94 -2.57 -13.21
N LEU A 351 15.05 -2.72 -12.47
CA LEU A 351 15.30 -1.95 -11.26
C LEU A 351 15.45 -0.44 -11.51
N GLN A 352 15.97 -0.04 -12.67
CA GLN A 352 16.07 1.38 -13.03
C GLN A 352 14.68 1.96 -13.26
N ALA A 353 13.78 1.24 -13.94
CA ALA A 353 12.40 1.66 -14.15
C ALA A 353 11.64 1.80 -12.82
N ALA A 354 11.75 0.84 -11.90
CA ALA A 354 11.09 0.89 -10.59
C ALA A 354 11.58 2.08 -9.74
N ARG A 355 12.90 2.31 -9.70
CA ARG A 355 13.48 3.48 -9.00
C ARG A 355 13.04 4.80 -9.61
N ARG A 356 13.00 4.85 -10.96
CA ARG A 356 12.57 6.05 -11.66
C ARG A 356 11.09 6.33 -11.39
N LEU A 357 10.24 5.31 -11.40
CA LEU A 357 8.83 5.41 -11.00
C LEU A 357 8.72 6.04 -9.61
N SER A 358 9.37 5.44 -8.61
CA SER A 358 9.31 5.91 -7.23
C SER A 358 9.75 7.36 -7.08
N LYS A 359 10.84 7.76 -7.77
CA LYS A 359 11.35 9.14 -7.75
C LYS A 359 10.42 10.14 -8.45
N LEU A 360 9.84 9.76 -9.59
CA LEU A 360 8.90 10.62 -10.33
C LEU A 360 7.61 10.83 -9.54
N VAL A 361 7.10 9.78 -8.89
CA VAL A 361 5.96 9.88 -7.98
C VAL A 361 6.27 10.81 -6.83
N GLU A 362 7.40 10.61 -6.13
CA GLU A 362 7.83 11.46 -5.02
C GLU A 362 7.88 12.94 -5.44
N GLN A 363 8.54 13.26 -6.55
CA GLN A 363 8.64 14.63 -7.06
C GLN A 363 7.27 15.23 -7.39
N ASN A 364 6.39 14.49 -8.06
CA ASN A 364 5.07 14.99 -8.41
C ASN A 364 4.16 15.14 -7.19
N LEU A 365 4.28 14.26 -6.20
CA LEU A 365 3.52 14.35 -4.95
C LEU A 365 3.99 15.50 -4.07
N VAL A 366 5.30 15.75 -3.95
CA VAL A 366 5.81 16.94 -3.24
C VAL A 366 5.25 18.20 -3.90
N ASN A 367 5.28 18.28 -5.23
CA ASN A 367 4.68 19.40 -6.00
C ASN A 367 3.20 19.56 -5.73
N ARG A 368 2.45 18.46 -5.75
CA ARG A 368 1.03 18.47 -5.48
C ARG A 368 0.73 18.87 -4.04
N ALA A 369 1.50 18.39 -3.08
CA ALA A 369 1.31 18.66 -1.67
C ALA A 369 1.48 20.14 -1.33
N LEU A 370 2.11 20.96 -2.18
CA LEU A 370 2.09 22.42 -1.99
C LEU A 370 0.67 23.01 -2.04
N ASP A 371 -0.23 22.40 -2.82
CA ASP A 371 -1.62 22.85 -3.04
C ASP A 371 -2.66 21.93 -2.40
N ASP A 372 -2.34 20.66 -2.24
CA ASP A 372 -3.22 19.63 -1.67
C ASP A 372 -2.88 19.46 -0.18
N GLU A 373 -3.56 20.23 0.68
CA GLU A 373 -3.40 20.16 2.13
C GLU A 373 -3.76 18.79 2.71
N SER A 374 -4.53 17.99 1.95
CA SER A 374 -4.86 16.65 2.40
C SER A 374 -3.63 15.75 2.43
N ILE A 375 -2.54 16.04 1.70
CA ILE A 375 -1.26 15.29 1.72
C ILE A 375 -0.43 15.74 2.91
N ASP A 376 -0.18 14.83 3.85
CA ASP A 376 0.64 15.12 5.03
C ASP A 376 2.12 15.29 4.60
N PRO A 377 2.75 16.46 4.80
CA PRO A 377 4.17 16.65 4.50
C PRO A 377 5.12 15.65 5.16
N SER A 378 4.72 15.06 6.30
CA SER A 378 5.54 14.09 7.06
C SER A 378 5.91 12.85 6.23
N VAL A 379 5.10 12.50 5.23
CA VAL A 379 5.32 11.32 4.36
C VAL A 379 6.57 11.46 3.49
N PHE A 380 7.09 12.68 3.29
CA PHE A 380 8.30 12.97 2.53
C PHE A 380 9.57 13.05 3.39
N GLY A 381 9.48 12.73 4.68
CA GLY A 381 10.61 12.66 5.59
C GLY A 381 10.90 13.97 6.35
N PRO A 382 11.72 13.88 7.41
CA PRO A 382 11.86 14.95 8.42
C PRO A 382 12.55 16.22 7.91
N LYS A 383 13.29 16.15 6.80
CA LYS A 383 13.91 17.33 6.17
C LYS A 383 12.97 18.02 5.19
N SER A 384 12.23 17.25 4.39
CA SER A 384 11.33 17.79 3.38
C SER A 384 10.07 18.40 4.00
N ALA A 385 9.49 17.72 5.00
CA ALA A 385 8.26 18.12 5.67
C ALA A 385 8.23 19.60 6.16
N PRO A 386 9.19 20.08 6.98
CA PRO A 386 9.17 21.47 7.46
C PRO A 386 9.33 22.49 6.32
N ASN A 387 10.09 22.17 5.27
CA ASN A 387 10.25 23.04 4.11
C ASN A 387 8.94 23.16 3.32
N LEU A 388 8.22 22.04 3.16
CA LEU A 388 6.92 22.03 2.49
C LEU A 388 5.85 22.78 3.30
N ILE A 389 5.82 22.62 4.62
CA ILE A 389 4.96 23.41 5.52
C ILE A 389 5.25 24.90 5.35
N ARG A 390 6.52 25.30 5.40
CA ARG A 390 6.90 26.71 5.21
C ARG A 390 6.55 27.24 3.82
N ALA A 391 6.68 26.41 2.79
CA ALA A 391 6.28 26.76 1.43
C ALA A 391 4.77 27.01 1.32
N ARG A 392 3.93 26.21 1.98
CA ARG A 392 2.47 26.42 2.06
C ARG A 392 2.13 27.76 2.73
N GLU A 393 2.72 28.04 3.89
CA GLU A 393 2.53 29.29 4.62
C GLU A 393 2.87 30.52 3.76
N LEU A 394 4.07 30.54 3.18
CA LEU A 394 4.53 31.64 2.33
C LEU A 394 3.64 31.82 1.10
N ARG A 395 3.13 30.72 0.53
CA ARG A 395 2.21 30.80 -0.61
C ARG A 395 0.87 31.40 -0.20
N ALA A 396 0.34 31.03 0.97
CA ALA A 396 -0.89 31.61 1.53
C ALA A 396 -0.74 33.12 1.83
N GLU A 397 0.46 33.57 2.19
CA GLU A 397 0.81 34.98 2.37
C GLU A 397 1.01 35.76 1.05
N GLY A 398 1.02 35.08 -0.10
CA GLY A 398 1.31 35.68 -1.41
C GLY A 398 2.81 35.83 -1.73
N ASN A 399 3.70 35.28 -0.89
CA ASN A 399 5.15 35.30 -1.05
C ASN A 399 5.65 34.17 -1.99
N TYR A 400 5.16 34.16 -3.23
CA TYR A 400 5.37 33.05 -4.18
C TYR A 400 6.85 32.72 -4.47
N HIS A 401 7.72 33.73 -4.52
CA HIS A 401 9.14 33.51 -4.80
C HIS A 401 9.84 32.76 -3.65
N GLU A 402 9.55 33.12 -2.39
CA GLU A 402 10.11 32.44 -1.23
C GLU A 402 9.50 31.05 -1.06
N ALA A 403 8.18 30.91 -1.26
CA ALA A 403 7.51 29.62 -1.29
C ALA A 403 8.19 28.66 -2.27
N GLN A 404 8.50 29.14 -3.48
CA GLN A 404 9.20 28.36 -4.50
C GLN A 404 10.61 27.94 -4.06
N ALA A 405 11.33 28.76 -3.30
CA ALA A 405 12.66 28.41 -2.79
C ALA A 405 12.59 27.26 -1.76
N PHE A 406 11.71 27.37 -0.76
CA PHE A 406 11.48 26.29 0.21
C PHE A 406 10.98 25.01 -0.46
N MET A 407 10.13 25.15 -1.48
CA MET A 407 9.65 24.04 -2.27
C MET A 407 10.78 23.28 -3.00
N GLN A 408 11.78 23.98 -3.54
CA GLN A 408 12.95 23.33 -4.15
C GLN A 408 13.78 22.56 -3.11
N VAL A 409 13.91 23.08 -1.89
CA VAL A 409 14.57 22.36 -0.79
C VAL A 409 13.76 21.12 -0.40
N ALA A 410 12.44 21.22 -0.32
CA ALA A 410 11.56 20.09 -0.05
C ALA A 410 11.72 18.98 -1.11
N LEU A 411 11.74 19.33 -2.40
CA LEU A 411 11.99 18.39 -3.50
C LEU A 411 13.38 17.72 -3.42
N ALA A 412 14.41 18.50 -3.11
CA ALA A 412 15.78 18.00 -3.04
C ALA A 412 16.02 17.07 -1.83
N THR A 413 15.21 17.21 -0.78
CA THR A 413 15.37 16.46 0.48
C THR A 413 14.27 15.44 0.74
N ALA A 414 13.32 15.29 -0.19
CA ALA A 414 12.25 14.32 -0.09
C ALA A 414 12.78 12.88 -0.02
N GLN A 415 12.14 12.10 0.85
CA GLN A 415 12.37 10.69 1.09
C GLN A 415 11.00 10.00 1.19
N GLY A 416 10.31 9.93 0.06
CA GLY A 416 9.12 9.12 -0.11
C GLY A 416 9.46 7.63 -0.10
N GLY A 417 8.49 6.82 0.32
CA GLY A 417 8.64 5.36 0.31
C GLY A 417 7.29 4.69 0.20
N SER A 418 7.21 3.69 -0.67
CA SER A 418 6.14 2.71 -0.79
C SER A 418 6.50 1.43 -0.02
N CYS A 419 5.59 0.46 0.02
CA CYS A 419 5.81 -0.84 0.66
C CYS A 419 7.10 -1.53 0.17
N PRO A 420 7.70 -2.42 0.98
CA PRO A 420 8.92 -3.13 0.60
C PRO A 420 8.76 -3.99 -0.65
N THR A 421 9.14 -3.50 -1.82
CA THR A 421 9.74 -4.39 -2.82
C THR A 421 11.16 -4.63 -2.34
N ALA A 422 11.47 -5.86 -1.95
CA ALA A 422 12.68 -6.31 -1.25
C ALA A 422 14.02 -6.01 -1.97
N LEU A 423 14.33 -4.75 -2.27
CA LEU A 423 15.50 -4.36 -3.06
C LEU A 423 16.63 -3.92 -2.13
N ASN A 424 17.44 -4.91 -1.73
CA ASN A 424 18.59 -4.74 -0.86
C ASN A 424 19.74 -3.94 -1.55
N LYS A 425 20.39 -3.05 -0.77
CA LYS A 425 21.64 -2.35 -1.13
C LYS A 425 22.83 -3.28 -1.43
N GLU A 426 22.83 -4.51 -0.92
CA GLU A 426 23.87 -5.52 -1.17
C GLU A 426 23.74 -6.14 -2.56
N LEU A 427 22.53 -6.49 -3.00
CA LEU A 427 22.25 -6.90 -4.39
C LEU A 427 22.64 -5.79 -5.38
N LEU A 428 22.42 -4.54 -5.01
CA LEU A 428 22.83 -3.38 -5.79
C LEU A 428 24.35 -3.28 -5.99
N LYS A 429 25.15 -3.64 -4.97
CA LYS A 429 26.61 -3.77 -5.09
C LYS A 429 26.99 -4.97 -5.96
N ALA A 430 26.30 -6.10 -5.81
CA ALA A 430 26.59 -7.33 -6.55
C ALA A 430 26.32 -7.20 -8.06
N PHE A 431 25.35 -6.36 -8.47
CA PHE A 431 25.05 -6.13 -9.89
C PHE A 431 25.86 -5.00 -10.55
N SER A 432 26.84 -4.41 -9.84
CA SER A 432 27.69 -3.32 -10.35
C SER A 432 26.88 -2.17 -10.97
N ILE A 433 25.70 -1.90 -10.43
CA ILE A 433 24.86 -0.78 -10.86
C ILE A 433 25.33 0.43 -10.05
N THR A 434 26.20 1.25 -10.64
CA THR A 434 26.41 2.61 -10.16
C THR A 434 25.07 3.32 -10.14
N ASP A 435 24.68 3.79 -8.97
CA ASP A 435 23.41 4.47 -8.76
C ASP A 435 23.38 5.76 -9.60
N PRO A 436 22.49 5.92 -10.59
CA PRO A 436 22.36 7.19 -11.32
C PRO A 436 21.99 8.33 -10.38
N ALA A 437 21.37 8.04 -9.22
CA ALA A 437 21.09 9.02 -8.18
C ALA A 437 22.37 9.58 -7.50
N GLN A 438 23.54 8.93 -7.63
CA GLN A 438 24.79 9.50 -7.13
C GLN A 438 25.29 10.68 -7.97
N SER A 439 25.00 10.74 -9.28
CA SER A 439 25.31 11.94 -10.07
C SER A 439 24.33 13.09 -9.76
N GLU A 440 23.06 12.78 -9.46
CA GLU A 440 22.12 13.78 -8.91
C GLU A 440 22.48 14.24 -7.49
N SER A 441 23.19 13.43 -6.71
CA SER A 441 23.69 13.84 -5.39
C SER A 441 24.76 14.94 -5.46
N GLU A 442 25.51 15.02 -6.57
CA GLU A 442 26.43 16.14 -6.84
C GLU A 442 25.65 17.43 -7.18
N ILE A 443 24.54 17.32 -7.92
CA ILE A 443 23.60 18.43 -8.17
C ILE A 443 22.89 18.85 -6.87
N SER A 444 22.58 17.90 -5.97
CA SER A 444 22.01 18.20 -4.65
C SER A 444 23.01 18.92 -3.73
N LYS A 445 24.32 18.68 -3.87
CA LYS A 445 25.35 19.46 -3.15
C LYS A 445 25.45 20.89 -3.67
N GLU A 446 25.23 21.11 -4.96
CA GLU A 446 25.16 22.46 -5.55
C GLU A 446 23.87 23.21 -5.16
N ASN A 447 22.74 22.50 -4.98
CA ASN A 447 21.45 23.12 -4.65
C ASN A 447 21.11 23.16 -3.13
N ALA A 448 21.71 22.31 -2.29
CA ALA A 448 21.56 22.35 -0.83
C ALA A 448 22.25 23.56 -0.17
N TRP A 449 22.93 24.39 -0.97
CA TRP A 449 23.63 25.60 -0.55
C TRP A 449 22.71 26.79 -0.24
N ALA A 450 21.43 26.71 -0.60
CA ALA A 450 20.44 27.75 -0.31
C ALA A 450 19.80 27.53 1.06
N GLY A 451 20.45 28.00 2.15
CA GLY A 451 19.74 28.19 3.43
C GLY A 451 20.49 27.91 4.74
N THR A 452 21.78 27.57 4.75
CA THR A 452 22.51 27.37 6.02
C THR A 452 23.00 28.70 6.60
N GLU A 453 22.71 28.96 7.88
CA GLU A 453 23.11 30.18 8.61
C GLU A 453 24.63 30.27 8.86
N ASP A 454 25.36 29.16 8.73
CA ASP A 454 26.81 29.10 8.96
C ASP A 454 27.62 29.35 7.68
N PRO A 455 28.56 30.31 7.67
CA PRO A 455 29.43 30.55 6.52
C PRO A 455 30.39 29.38 6.30
N VAL A 456 30.30 28.74 5.14
CA VAL A 456 31.17 27.64 4.73
C VAL A 456 32.46 28.18 4.11
N GLU A 457 33.59 27.51 4.33
CA GLU A 457 34.84 27.83 3.62
C GLU A 457 34.75 27.40 2.16
N GLY A 458 34.87 28.35 1.23
CA GLY A 458 34.94 28.12 -0.21
C GLY A 458 36.24 28.65 -0.81
N THR A 459 36.65 28.09 -1.94
CA THR A 459 37.84 28.55 -2.68
C THR A 459 37.40 29.51 -3.80
N CYS A 460 37.98 30.71 -3.83
CA CYS A 460 37.71 31.66 -4.92
C CYS A 460 38.22 31.12 -6.26
N VAL A 461 37.36 30.98 -7.26
CA VAL A 461 37.73 30.46 -8.59
C VAL A 461 38.73 31.34 -9.35
N ASN A 462 38.91 32.60 -8.96
CA ASN A 462 39.81 33.53 -9.65
C ASN A 462 41.19 33.67 -9.00
N CYS A 463 41.30 33.40 -7.69
CA CYS A 463 42.58 33.56 -6.98
C CYS A 463 42.98 32.37 -6.11
N GLU A 464 42.19 31.30 -6.11
CA GLU A 464 42.39 30.04 -5.38
C GLU A 464 42.55 30.17 -3.86
N LYS A 465 42.26 31.35 -3.28
CA LYS A 465 42.29 31.56 -1.83
C LYS A 465 41.00 31.07 -1.18
N LYS A 466 41.16 30.42 -0.02
CA LYS A 466 40.05 30.05 0.86
C LYS A 466 39.44 31.30 1.49
N THR A 467 38.12 31.42 1.46
CA THR A 467 37.36 32.52 2.05
C THR A 467 36.07 32.01 2.68
N LYS A 468 35.54 32.73 3.66
CA LYS A 468 34.25 32.42 4.31
C LYS A 468 33.13 33.07 3.52
N VAL A 469 32.19 32.28 3.00
CA VAL A 469 31.14 32.77 2.10
C VAL A 469 29.81 32.86 2.85
N GLY A 470 29.23 34.06 2.94
CA GLY A 470 27.87 34.29 3.45
C GLY A 470 26.92 34.63 2.29
N VAL A 471 25.73 34.02 2.26
CA VAL A 471 24.82 34.09 1.12
C VAL A 471 24.03 35.41 1.09
N LYS A 472 24.17 36.18 0.00
CA LYS A 472 23.06 36.76 -0.77
C LYS A 472 23.57 37.32 -2.12
N ASN A 473 23.02 36.76 -3.21
CA ASN A 473 23.05 37.25 -4.60
C ASN A 473 24.39 37.18 -5.36
N TRP A 474 24.64 36.06 -6.04
CA TRP A 474 25.70 35.96 -7.05
C TRP A 474 25.11 36.01 -8.47
N CYS A 475 25.07 37.21 -9.05
CA CYS A 475 25.12 37.37 -10.51
C CYS A 475 26.58 37.65 -10.90
N LYS A 476 26.96 37.32 -12.15
CA LYS A 476 28.32 37.56 -12.71
C LYS A 476 28.84 39.01 -12.57
N GLY A 477 27.98 39.98 -12.23
CA GLY A 477 28.33 41.39 -12.04
C GLY A 477 28.82 41.79 -10.63
N CYS A 478 28.71 40.93 -9.61
CA CYS A 478 29.02 41.31 -8.22
C CYS A 478 30.51 41.15 -7.82
N ILE A 479 31.40 40.74 -8.75
CA ILE A 479 32.85 40.66 -8.52
C ILE A 479 33.45 42.06 -8.66
N LYS A 480 33.30 42.88 -7.62
CA LYS A 480 34.24 43.96 -7.31
C LYS A 480 34.55 43.90 -5.83
N GLY A 481 35.74 43.42 -5.48
CA GLY A 481 36.21 43.53 -4.10
C GLY A 481 37.21 42.50 -3.60
N HIS A 482 37.14 41.23 -4.00
CA HIS A 482 38.10 40.23 -3.50
C HIS A 482 39.35 40.09 -4.40
N CYS A 483 39.18 40.19 -5.72
CA CYS A 483 40.29 40.04 -6.69
C CYS A 483 40.51 41.30 -7.55
N GLY A 484 39.86 42.41 -7.23
CA GLY A 484 39.68 43.55 -8.14
C GLY A 484 38.37 43.43 -8.88
#